data_AF-A0A3S0YKT4-F1
#
_entry.id   AF-A0A3S0YKT4-F1
#
_cell.length_a   1.000
_cell.length_b   1.000
_cell.length_c   1.000
_cell.angle_alpha   90.00
_cell.angle_beta   90.00
_cell.angle_gamma   90.00
#
_symmetry.space_group_name_H-M   'P 1'
#
loop_
_entity.id
_entity.type
_entity.pdbx_description
1 polymer ?
#
loop_
_entity_poly.entity_id
_entity_poly.type
_entity_poly.pdbx_seq_one_letter_code
_entity_poly.pdbx_strand_id
1 'polypeptide(L)' 'MRYQWIKQFYDAGMAGYDANGIRVFVAAGWITAQQYESITGEPY' A
#
# COMPACT_ATOMS: atom_id res chain seq x y z
N MET A 1 -12.39 1.91 -2.25
CA MET A 1 -12.47 1.12 -1.00
C MET A 1 -11.17 0.37 -0.68
N ARG A 2 -10.64 -0.49 -1.56
CA ARG A 2 -9.37 -1.24 -1.31
C ARG A 2 -8.19 -0.34 -0.92
N TYR A 3 -7.97 0.75 -1.67
CA TYR A 3 -6.94 1.74 -1.35
C TYR A 3 -7.03 2.29 0.08
N GLN A 4 -8.23 2.69 0.53
CA GLN A 4 -8.44 3.24 1.88
C GLN A 4 -8.17 2.20 2.97
N TRP A 5 -8.56 0.94 2.74
CA TRP A 5 -8.28 -0.16 3.67
C TRP A 5 -6.78 -0.42 3.77
N ILE A 6 -6.10 -0.52 2.63
CA ILE A 6 -4.66 -0.75 2.58
C ILE A 6 -3.91 0.39 3.29
N LYS A 7 -4.32 1.64 3.05
CA LYS A 7 -3.76 2.80 3.77
C LYS A 7 -4.01 2.70 5.28
N GLN A 8 -5.23 2.36 5.69
CA GLN A 8 -5.57 2.24 7.11
C GLN A 8 -4.75 1.15 7.81
N PHE A 9 -4.53 0.00 7.16
CA PHE A 9 -3.71 -1.08 7.72
C PHE A 9 -2.20 -0.74 7.74
N TYR A 10 -1.72 -0.02 6.73
CA TYR A 10 -0.36 0.53 6.71
C TYR A 10 -0.16 1.53 7.85
N ASP A 11 -1.07 2.51 7.99
CA ASP A 11 -1.04 3.51 9.06
C ASP A 11 -1.17 2.87 10.46
N ALA A 12 -1.91 1.76 10.57
CA ALA A 12 -2.05 0.99 11.81
C ALA A 12 -0.82 0.11 12.14
N GLY A 13 0.19 0.06 11.27
CA GLY A 13 1.39 -0.75 11.47
C GLY A 13 1.09 -2.26 11.48
N MET A 14 0.08 -2.70 10.73
CA MET A 14 -0.30 -4.12 10.68
C MET A 14 0.86 -4.94 10.08
N ALA A 15 1.16 -6.08 10.69
CA ALA A 15 2.21 -6.97 10.18
C ALA A 15 1.95 -7.36 8.71
N GLY A 16 2.94 -7.12 7.83
CA GLY A 16 2.84 -7.36 6.39
C GLY A 16 2.25 -6.21 5.57
N TYR A 17 1.84 -5.10 6.20
CA TYR A 17 1.52 -3.84 5.54
C TYR A 17 2.69 -2.86 5.73
N ASP A 18 3.89 -3.28 5.35
CA ASP A 18 5.07 -2.43 5.18
C ASP A 18 5.25 -2.09 3.70
N ALA A 19 6.23 -1.24 3.36
CA ALA A 19 6.48 -0.84 1.98
C ALA A 19 6.57 -2.06 1.03
N ASN A 20 7.25 -3.13 1.41
CA ASN A 20 7.35 -4.34 0.59
C ASN A 20 5.99 -5.03 0.40
N GLY A 21 5.19 -5.12 1.46
CA GLY A 21 3.83 -5.64 1.41
C GLY A 21 2.92 -4.80 0.51
N ILE A 22 3.04 -3.47 0.55
CA ILE A 22 2.24 -2.59 -0.32
C ILE A 22 2.59 -2.79 -1.80
N ARG A 23 3.84 -3.15 -2.13
CA ARG A 23 4.22 -3.47 -3.52
C ARG A 23 3.48 -4.67 -4.09
N VAL A 24 3.17 -5.67 -3.24
CA VAL A 24 2.39 -6.85 -3.66
C VAL A 24 0.98 -6.44 -4.10
N PHE A 25 0.36 -5.46 -3.44
CA PHE A 25 -0.97 -4.97 -3.84
C PHE A 25 -0.96 -4.21 -5.16
N VAL A 26 0.17 -3.58 -5.53
CA VAL A 26 0.34 -2.99 -6.86
C VAL A 26 0.50 -4.10 -7.91
N ALA A 27 1.34 -5.11 -7.66
CA ALA A 27 1.52 -6.25 -8.55
C ALA A 27 0.21 -7.05 -8.77
N ALA A 28 -0.63 -7.14 -7.73
CA ALA A 28 -1.95 -7.76 -7.81
C ALA A 28 -3.01 -6.88 -8.50
N GLY A 29 -2.67 -5.63 -8.87
CA GLY A 29 -3.58 -4.68 -9.50
C GLY A 29 -4.67 -4.12 -8.57
N TRP A 30 -4.47 -4.19 -7.25
CA TRP A 30 -5.42 -3.69 -6.26
C TRP A 30 -5.30 -2.18 -6.04
N ILE A 31 -4.10 -1.66 -6.22
CA ILE A 31 -3.75 -0.24 -6.17
C ILE A 31 -2.78 0.11 -7.29
N THR A 32 -2.65 1.39 -7.61
CA THR A 32 -1.70 1.89 -8.62
C THR A 32 -0.35 2.26 -7.99
N ALA A 33 0.69 2.44 -8.81
CA ALA A 33 2.00 2.95 -8.39
C ALA A 33 1.89 4.32 -7.67
N GLN A 34 1.05 5.24 -8.19
CA GLN A 34 0.78 6.52 -7.53
C GLN A 34 0.11 6.36 -6.16
N GLN A 35 -0.76 5.35 -6.02
CA GLN A 35 -1.38 5.05 -4.74
C GLN A 35 -0.38 4.46 -3.75
N TYR A 36 0.54 3.60 -4.20
CA TYR A 36 1.67 3.14 -3.38
C TYR A 36 2.50 4.30 -2.85
N GLU A 37 2.88 5.24 -3.73
CA GLU A 37 3.65 6.43 -3.37
C GLU A 37 2.92 7.27 -2.32
N SER A 38 1.60 7.43 -2.48
CA SER A 38 0.79 8.18 -1.51
C SER A 38 0.61 7.49 -0.14
N ILE A 39 0.74 6.16 -0.07
CA ILE A 39 0.65 5.39 1.19
C ILE A 39 2.01 5.38 1.90
N THR A 40 3.07 5.08 1.15
CA THR A 40 4.38 4.77 1.71
C THR A 40 5.32 5.97 1.74
N GLY A 41 5.11 6.96 0.88
CA GLY A 41 6.04 8.06 0.63
C GLY A 41 7.25 7.67 -0.23
N GLU A 42 7.33 6.42 -0.69
CA GLU A 42 8.42 5.92 -1.50
C GLU A 42 8.02 5.82 -2.98
N PRO A 43 8.92 6.16 -3.92
CA PRO A 43 8.70 5.88 -5.34
C PRO A 43 8.51 4.37 -5.57
N TYR A 44 7.52 4.02 -6.40
CA TYR A 44 7.20 2.63 -6.73
C TYR A 44 8.09 2.05 -7.84
#